data_AF-A0A397EZE8-F1
#
_entry.id   AF-A0A397EZE8-F1
#
_cell.length_a   1.000
_cell.length_b   1.000
_cell.length_c   1.000
_cell.angle_alpha   90.00
_cell.angle_beta   90.00
_cell.angle_gamma   90.00
#
_symmetry.space_group_name_H-M   'P 1'
#
loop_
_entity.id
_entity.type
_entity.pdbx_description
1 polymer ?
#
loop_
_entity_poly.entity_id
_entity_poly.type
_entity_poly.pdbx_seq_one_letter_code
_entity_poly.pdbx_strand_id
1 'polypeptide(L)'
;IVKGRIEKTTLGEVAVHIKQVFARDQAYLSVKLDMAAIDALQLTIDARTVRHAILGAVGMPPRSIIKLLKEPHVLLNARRPDKLRILAPAKYKSATDSRSSMYFAMQSLKAALPSVIVQGIPTVNRAVINYEEGKDKKLHLLVEGYGLSDVMGIPGVDGLHTTSNHIIEVEKTLGIEAARFLIASEVSYIMSAYGIGIDRRHLMLLSDIMTFKGEVLGITRFGIAKMKESVLMLASFEKTTDHLFDAAVHSRTDAIVGVSECIIMGIPIAVGTGIFKLLRQVDQPALVKRLPLMEQYA
;
A
#
# COMPACT_ATOMS: atom_id res chain seq x y z
N ILE A 1 2.55 -15.34 22.04
CA ILE A 1 2.60 -13.89 22.33
C ILE A 1 2.62 -13.00 21.09
N VAL A 2 3.71 -12.92 20.29
CA VAL A 2 3.83 -11.94 19.18
C VAL A 2 2.71 -12.07 18.14
N LYS A 3 2.34 -13.31 17.78
CA LYS A 3 1.23 -13.62 16.88
C LYS A 3 -0.07 -12.88 17.25
N GLY A 4 -0.50 -12.96 18.50
CA GLY A 4 -1.75 -12.34 18.97
C GLY A 4 -1.72 -10.81 19.02
N ARG A 5 -0.53 -10.19 18.93
CA ARG A 5 -0.39 -8.73 18.83
C ARG A 5 -0.49 -8.23 17.38
N ILE A 6 -0.20 -9.10 16.41
CA ILE A 6 -0.22 -8.76 14.98
C ILE A 6 -1.58 -9.09 14.39
N GLU A 7 -2.07 -10.30 14.66
CA GLU A 7 -3.36 -10.79 14.16
C GLU A 7 -4.50 -9.94 14.70
N LYS A 8 -5.36 -9.43 13.80
CA LYS A 8 -6.54 -8.67 14.19
C LYS A 8 -7.45 -9.57 15.02
N THR A 9 -7.81 -9.09 16.20
CA THR A 9 -8.74 -9.78 17.09
C THR A 9 -9.97 -8.91 17.27
N THR A 10 -11.13 -9.45 16.91
CA THR A 10 -12.41 -8.73 17.00
C THR A 10 -13.08 -8.95 18.34
N LEU A 11 -13.93 -8.02 18.75
CA LEU A 11 -14.69 -8.13 20.00
C LEU A 11 -15.63 -9.34 20.00
N GLY A 12 -16.12 -9.75 18.83
CA GLY A 12 -16.95 -10.94 18.66
C GLY A 12 -16.23 -12.24 19.03
N GLU A 13 -14.93 -12.34 18.76
CA GLU A 13 -14.12 -13.53 19.07
C GLU A 13 -13.75 -13.63 20.56
N VAL A 14 -13.70 -12.49 21.25
CA VAL A 14 -13.26 -12.39 22.65
C VAL A 14 -14.44 -12.31 23.63
N ALA A 15 -15.66 -12.09 23.15
CA ALA A 15 -16.84 -11.97 23.99
C ALA A 15 -17.61 -13.30 24.11
N VAL A 16 -17.89 -13.74 25.35
CA VAL A 16 -18.77 -14.88 25.62
C VAL A 16 -20.19 -14.59 25.11
N HIS A 17 -20.68 -13.38 25.37
CA HIS A 17 -21.98 -12.93 24.88
C HIS A 17 -22.10 -11.41 24.90
N ILE A 18 -22.89 -10.92 23.94
CA ILE A 18 -23.31 -9.52 23.82
C ILE A 18 -24.83 -9.48 23.94
N LYS A 19 -25.35 -9.04 25.09
CA LYS A 19 -26.80 -9.05 25.37
C LYS A 19 -27.36 -7.66 25.64
N GLN A 20 -28.60 -7.43 25.20
CA GLN A 20 -29.35 -6.22 25.53
C GLN A 20 -30.05 -6.43 26.87
N VAL A 21 -29.92 -5.46 27.78
CA VAL A 21 -30.59 -5.47 29.07
C VAL A 21 -31.48 -4.24 29.15
N PHE A 22 -32.79 -4.47 29.26
CA PHE A 22 -33.79 -3.44 29.48
C PHE A 22 -34.18 -3.44 30.95
N ALA A 23 -33.73 -2.42 31.70
CA ALA A 23 -34.17 -2.17 33.06
C ALA A 23 -35.21 -1.02 33.05
N ARG A 24 -35.98 -0.89 34.14
CA ARG A 24 -37.03 0.13 34.27
C ARG A 24 -36.55 1.56 34.01
N ASP A 25 -35.29 1.84 34.33
CA ASP A 25 -34.69 3.18 34.26
C ASP A 25 -33.62 3.30 33.14
N GLN A 26 -33.11 2.19 32.61
CA GLN A 26 -32.02 2.23 31.64
C GLN A 26 -32.00 1.02 30.70
N ALA A 27 -31.67 1.28 29.43
CA ALA A 27 -31.36 0.25 28.44
C ALA A 27 -29.86 0.30 28.13
N TYR A 28 -29.17 -0.83 28.27
CA TYR A 28 -27.74 -0.93 27.98
C TYR A 28 -27.40 -2.28 27.39
N LEU A 29 -26.30 -2.31 26.64
CA LEU A 29 -25.69 -3.53 26.16
C LEU A 29 -24.66 -4.02 27.17
N SER A 30 -24.77 -5.29 27.53
CA SER A 30 -23.85 -5.99 28.43
C SER A 30 -22.94 -6.87 27.60
N VAL A 31 -21.65 -6.56 27.57
CA VAL A 31 -20.60 -7.39 26.96
C VAL A 31 -19.87 -8.12 28.10
N LYS A 32 -19.81 -9.46 28.03
CA LYS A 32 -18.99 -10.27 28.93
C LYS A 32 -17.80 -10.81 28.13
N LEU A 33 -16.58 -10.47 28.55
CA LEU A 33 -15.34 -10.98 27.96
C LEU A 33 -15.06 -12.40 28.46
N ASP A 34 -14.46 -13.21 27.61
CA ASP A 34 -13.97 -14.53 27.95
C ASP A 34 -12.50 -14.46 28.40
N MET A 35 -12.29 -14.35 29.72
CA MET A 35 -10.92 -14.27 30.27
C MET A 35 -10.13 -15.57 30.02
N ALA A 36 -10.78 -16.74 29.98
CA ALA A 36 -10.09 -17.99 29.73
C ALA A 36 -9.56 -18.08 28.29
N ALA A 37 -10.33 -17.61 27.31
CA ALA A 37 -9.89 -17.53 25.92
C ALA A 37 -8.76 -16.49 25.73
N ILE A 38 -8.87 -15.34 26.39
CA ILE A 38 -7.83 -14.28 26.38
C ILE A 38 -6.50 -14.82 26.92
N ASP A 39 -6.54 -15.53 28.06
CA ASP A 39 -5.35 -16.11 28.69
C ASP A 39 -4.75 -17.23 27.83
N ALA A 40 -5.58 -18.09 27.23
CA ALA A 40 -5.13 -19.15 26.32
C ALA A 40 -4.44 -18.61 25.06
N LEU A 41 -4.94 -17.50 24.52
CA LEU A 41 -4.35 -16.81 23.36
C LEU A 41 -3.19 -15.87 23.76
N GLN A 42 -2.93 -15.71 25.06
CA GLN A 42 -1.90 -14.81 25.62
C GLN A 42 -2.07 -13.36 25.15
N LEU A 43 -3.32 -12.91 25.04
CA LEU A 43 -3.66 -11.55 24.63
C LEU A 43 -3.58 -10.61 25.84
N THR A 44 -3.01 -9.43 25.66
CA THR A 44 -2.89 -8.42 26.73
C THR A 44 -4.12 -7.51 26.72
N ILE A 45 -5.31 -8.10 26.89
CA ILE A 45 -6.60 -7.40 26.77
C ILE A 45 -7.27 -7.30 28.14
N ASP A 46 -7.55 -6.06 28.54
CA ASP A 46 -8.39 -5.73 29.69
C ASP A 46 -9.71 -5.11 29.21
N ALA A 47 -10.75 -5.09 30.04
CA ALA A 47 -11.93 -4.27 29.75
C ALA A 47 -11.62 -2.77 29.56
N ARG A 48 -10.51 -2.28 30.14
CA ARG A 48 -10.00 -0.93 29.89
C ARG A 48 -9.47 -0.76 28.47
N THR A 49 -8.70 -1.73 27.96
CA THR A 49 -8.18 -1.67 26.58
C THR A 49 -9.31 -1.85 25.58
N VAL A 50 -10.27 -2.74 25.86
CA VAL A 50 -11.52 -2.87 25.07
C VAL A 50 -12.29 -1.56 25.05
N ARG A 51 -12.44 -0.87 26.19
CA ARG A 51 -13.08 0.46 26.23
C ARG A 51 -12.35 1.46 25.34
N HIS A 52 -11.02 1.54 25.43
CA HIS A 52 -10.23 2.43 24.59
C HIS A 52 -10.33 2.05 23.11
N ALA A 53 -10.37 0.76 22.77
CA ALA A 53 -10.53 0.28 21.40
C ALA A 53 -11.91 0.64 20.83
N ILE A 54 -12.99 0.49 21.62
CA ILE A 54 -14.35 0.89 21.21
C ILE A 54 -14.44 2.42 21.01
N LEU A 55 -13.78 3.20 21.86
CA LEU A 55 -13.74 4.66 21.73
C LEU A 55 -12.80 5.13 20.61
N GLY A 56 -11.75 4.37 20.30
CA GLY A 56 -10.81 4.62 19.21
C GLY A 56 -11.37 4.20 17.83
N ALA A 57 -12.33 3.26 17.80
CA ALA A 57 -13.02 2.80 16.60
C ALA A 57 -13.98 3.84 15.99
N VAL A 58 -13.94 5.09 16.45
CA VAL A 58 -14.74 6.25 16.01
C VAL A 58 -14.53 6.62 14.51
N GLY A 59 -13.63 5.94 13.81
CA GLY A 59 -13.32 6.17 12.39
C GLY A 59 -13.74 5.07 11.39
N MET A 60 -14.31 3.93 11.80
CA MET A 60 -14.53 2.82 10.87
C MET A 60 -15.79 3.05 9.99
N PRO A 61 -15.65 3.13 8.64
CA PRO A 61 -16.80 3.07 7.75
C PRO A 61 -17.42 1.66 7.76
N PRO A 62 -18.75 1.50 7.61
CA PRO A 62 -19.74 2.52 7.31
C PRO A 62 -20.23 3.25 8.56
N ARG A 63 -20.74 4.48 8.36
CA ARG A 63 -21.37 5.41 9.33
C ARG A 63 -22.16 4.70 10.44
N SER A 64 -21.47 4.23 11.46
CA SER A 64 -22.03 3.45 12.54
C SER A 64 -22.18 4.33 13.79
N ILE A 65 -23.09 3.93 14.67
CA ILE A 65 -23.38 4.58 15.96
C ILE A 65 -22.14 4.68 16.86
N ILE A 66 -21.11 3.92 16.55
CA ILE A 66 -19.83 3.90 17.24
C ILE A 66 -19.17 5.29 17.22
N LYS A 67 -19.40 6.11 16.16
CA LYS A 67 -18.96 7.52 16.11
C LYS A 67 -19.67 8.43 17.12
N LEU A 68 -20.84 8.04 17.61
CA LEU A 68 -21.64 8.76 18.61
C LEU A 68 -21.37 8.27 20.04
N LEU A 69 -20.59 7.20 20.22
CA LEU A 69 -20.16 6.75 21.54
C LEU A 69 -19.08 7.70 22.06
N LYS A 70 -19.36 8.35 23.19
CA LYS A 70 -18.40 9.14 23.95
C LYS A 70 -18.00 8.36 25.20
N GLU A 71 -16.95 8.83 25.89
CA GLU A 71 -16.49 8.26 27.17
C GLU A 71 -17.59 7.93 28.21
N PRO A 72 -18.67 8.73 28.40
CA PRO A 72 -19.73 8.39 29.35
C PRO A 72 -20.62 7.22 28.91
N HIS A 73 -20.60 6.83 27.64
CA HIS A 73 -21.45 5.76 27.12
C HIS A 73 -20.85 4.36 27.37
N VAL A 74 -19.55 4.24 27.65
CA VAL A 74 -18.90 2.95 27.96
C VAL A 74 -18.49 2.94 29.43
N LEU A 75 -19.35 2.33 30.25
CA LEU A 75 -19.16 2.20 31.69
C LEU A 75 -18.45 0.89 32.03
N LEU A 76 -17.37 1.03 32.78
CA LEU A 76 -16.65 -0.10 33.38
C LEU A 76 -17.28 -0.44 34.72
N ASN A 77 -17.42 -1.73 34.99
CA ASN A 77 -18.00 -2.18 36.24
C ASN A 77 -16.87 -2.46 37.24
N ALA A 78 -16.69 -1.57 38.25
CA ALA A 78 -15.59 -1.68 39.21
C ALA A 78 -15.56 -3.02 39.99
N ARG A 79 -16.70 -3.71 40.11
CA ARG A 79 -16.82 -5.00 40.82
C ARG A 79 -16.52 -6.23 39.97
N ARG A 80 -16.53 -6.12 38.64
CA ARG A 80 -16.21 -7.23 37.72
C ARG A 80 -15.49 -6.69 36.50
N PRO A 81 -14.17 -6.88 36.38
CA PRO A 81 -13.41 -6.38 35.24
C PRO A 81 -13.87 -7.03 33.92
N ASP A 82 -14.41 -8.24 33.94
CA ASP A 82 -14.78 -8.98 32.72
C ASP A 82 -16.07 -8.47 32.04
N LYS A 83 -16.75 -7.47 32.61
CA LYS A 83 -18.07 -7.04 32.15
C LYS A 83 -18.11 -5.55 31.84
N LEU A 84 -18.46 -5.23 30.60
CA LEU A 84 -18.64 -3.86 30.12
C LEU A 84 -20.13 -3.54 29.93
N ARG A 85 -20.50 -2.30 30.22
CA ARG A 85 -21.84 -1.76 29.97
C ARG A 85 -21.75 -0.63 28.95
N ILE A 86 -22.46 -0.77 27.84
CA ILE A 86 -22.49 0.21 26.77
C ILE A 86 -23.90 0.80 26.69
N LEU A 87 -24.01 2.10 26.90
CA LEU A 87 -25.25 2.86 26.80
C LEU A 87 -25.46 3.32 25.36
N ALA A 88 -26.70 3.22 24.88
CA ALA A 88 -27.04 3.73 23.55
C ALA A 88 -27.11 5.27 23.58
N PRO A 89 -26.51 5.96 22.59
CA PRO A 89 -26.58 7.41 22.51
C PRO A 89 -28.00 7.88 22.17
N ALA A 90 -28.46 8.93 22.84
CA ALA A 90 -29.83 9.47 22.67
C ALA A 90 -30.09 10.20 21.34
N LYS A 91 -29.07 10.42 20.50
CA LYS A 91 -29.15 11.23 19.26
C LYS A 91 -29.00 10.40 17.97
N TYR A 92 -29.57 9.20 17.91
CA TYR A 92 -29.48 8.38 16.71
C TYR A 92 -30.66 8.62 15.76
N LYS A 93 -30.40 9.13 14.55
CA LYS A 93 -31.37 9.48 13.50
C LYS A 93 -32.58 10.24 14.06
N SER A 94 -32.54 11.58 14.03
CA SER A 94 -33.57 12.54 14.47
C SER A 94 -35.02 12.10 14.21
N ALA A 95 -35.53 11.19 15.04
CA ALA A 95 -36.86 10.64 14.97
C ALA A 95 -37.65 11.28 16.11
N THR A 96 -38.82 11.79 15.78
CA THR A 96 -39.75 12.53 16.65
C THR A 96 -40.17 11.75 17.91
N ASP A 97 -39.83 10.46 17.98
CA ASP A 97 -40.13 9.57 19.10
C ASP A 97 -38.85 8.96 19.71
N SER A 98 -38.55 9.39 20.95
CA SER A 98 -37.31 9.05 21.68
C SER A 98 -37.17 7.54 21.94
N ARG A 99 -38.28 6.81 22.11
CA ARG A 99 -38.25 5.36 22.39
C ARG A 99 -37.87 4.51 21.18
N SER A 100 -38.39 4.84 20.01
CA SER A 100 -38.06 4.11 18.78
C SER A 100 -36.60 4.35 18.37
N SER A 101 -36.10 5.59 18.50
CA SER A 101 -34.71 5.95 18.26
C SER A 101 -33.73 5.14 19.12
N MET A 102 -34.00 4.99 20.42
CA MET A 102 -33.15 4.18 21.32
C MET A 102 -33.13 2.70 20.96
N TYR A 103 -34.26 2.12 20.56
CA TYR A 103 -34.32 0.72 20.13
C TYR A 103 -33.51 0.47 18.85
N PHE A 104 -33.70 1.32 17.83
CA PHE A 104 -32.92 1.23 16.59
C PHE A 104 -31.42 1.46 16.84
N ALA A 105 -31.08 2.34 17.78
CA ALA A 105 -29.70 2.57 18.17
C ALA A 105 -29.08 1.34 18.83
N MET A 106 -29.81 0.71 19.75
CA MET A 106 -29.36 -0.51 20.44
C MET A 106 -29.18 -1.69 19.47
N GLN A 107 -30.10 -1.85 18.50
CA GLN A 107 -30.02 -2.91 17.51
C GLN A 107 -28.83 -2.72 16.55
N SER A 108 -28.61 -1.49 16.11
CA SER A 108 -27.46 -1.15 15.26
C SER A 108 -26.13 -1.34 16.01
N LEU A 109 -26.07 -0.96 17.29
CA LEU A 109 -24.90 -1.21 18.13
C LEU A 109 -24.64 -2.71 18.33
N LYS A 110 -25.68 -3.50 18.57
CA LYS A 110 -25.55 -4.96 18.67
C LYS A 110 -24.98 -5.57 17.39
N ALA A 111 -25.35 -5.07 16.22
CA ALA A 111 -24.81 -5.53 14.94
C ALA A 111 -23.35 -5.09 14.71
N ALA A 112 -22.98 -3.88 15.16
CA ALA A 112 -21.67 -3.29 14.86
C ALA A 112 -20.58 -3.60 15.90
N LEU A 113 -20.95 -3.88 17.15
CA LEU A 113 -19.98 -4.14 18.22
C LEU A 113 -19.13 -5.40 18.03
N PRO A 114 -19.66 -6.53 17.51
CA PRO A 114 -18.83 -7.70 17.23
C PRO A 114 -17.67 -7.42 16.27
N SER A 115 -17.85 -6.52 15.29
CA SER A 115 -16.82 -6.21 14.29
C SER A 115 -15.76 -5.21 14.75
N VAL A 116 -15.86 -4.69 15.98
CA VAL A 116 -14.86 -3.76 16.53
C VAL A 116 -13.57 -4.52 16.80
N ILE A 117 -12.46 -3.98 16.31
CA ILE A 117 -11.12 -4.53 16.54
C ILE A 117 -10.64 -4.11 17.92
N VAL A 118 -10.27 -5.07 18.77
CA VAL A 118 -9.85 -4.84 20.15
C VAL A 118 -8.34 -4.76 20.27
N GLN A 119 -7.63 -5.63 19.56
CA GLN A 119 -6.17 -5.70 19.52
C GLN A 119 -5.73 -6.20 18.15
N GLY A 120 -4.51 -5.84 17.73
CA GLY A 120 -3.96 -6.22 16.43
C GLY A 120 -3.91 -5.07 15.43
N ILE A 121 -3.28 -5.33 14.29
CA ILE A 121 -3.20 -4.37 13.19
C ILE A 121 -4.46 -4.52 12.32
N PRO A 122 -5.24 -3.45 12.06
CA PRO A 122 -6.50 -3.54 11.33
C PRO A 122 -6.39 -4.11 9.92
N THR A 123 -5.26 -3.89 9.26
CA THR A 123 -4.97 -4.32 7.89
C THR A 123 -4.46 -5.76 7.78
N VAL A 124 -4.16 -6.41 8.90
CA VAL A 124 -3.72 -7.81 8.94
C VAL A 124 -4.91 -8.74 9.07
N ASN A 125 -5.03 -9.70 8.16
CA ASN A 125 -6.11 -10.69 8.19
C ASN A 125 -5.78 -11.89 9.07
N ARG A 126 -4.59 -12.47 8.90
CA ARG A 126 -4.21 -13.73 9.55
C ARG A 126 -2.70 -13.80 9.74
N ALA A 127 -2.27 -14.46 10.80
CA ALA A 127 -0.86 -14.79 11.01
C ALA A 127 -0.67 -16.29 11.26
N VAL A 128 0.32 -16.89 10.58
CA VAL A 128 0.64 -18.33 10.66
C VAL A 128 2.09 -18.49 11.06
N ILE A 129 2.35 -19.36 12.04
CA ILE A 129 3.70 -19.71 12.47
C ILE A 129 4.15 -20.87 11.61
N ASN A 130 5.22 -20.68 10.84
CA ASN A 130 5.90 -21.72 10.11
C ASN A 130 7.15 -22.17 10.88
N TYR A 131 7.33 -23.48 10.98
CA TYR A 131 8.48 -24.09 11.62
C TYR A 131 9.42 -24.58 10.53
N GLU A 132 10.62 -24.00 10.43
CA GLU A 132 11.63 -24.55 9.55
C GLU A 132 12.25 -25.80 10.19
N GLU A 133 12.16 -26.93 9.47
CA GLU A 133 12.84 -28.16 9.84
C GLU A 133 14.33 -28.07 9.46
N GLY A 134 15.14 -27.54 10.37
CA GLY A 134 16.59 -27.41 10.24
C GLY A 134 17.31 -27.52 11.58
N LYS A 135 18.66 -27.62 11.55
CA LYS A 135 19.50 -27.70 12.76
C LYS A 135 19.33 -26.47 13.67
N ASP A 136 19.04 -25.31 13.09
CA ASP A 136 18.62 -24.11 13.80
C ASP A 136 17.09 -23.99 13.72
N LYS A 137 16.38 -24.28 14.82
CA LYS A 137 14.92 -24.11 14.90
C LYS A 137 14.57 -22.62 14.88
N LYS A 138 14.48 -22.04 13.68
CA LYS A 138 13.98 -20.68 13.48
C LYS A 138 12.46 -20.71 13.28
N LEU A 139 11.77 -19.84 14.01
CA LEU A 139 10.33 -19.65 13.93
C LEU A 139 10.07 -18.49 12.98
N HIS A 140 9.45 -18.76 11.83
CA HIS A 140 9.06 -17.70 10.90
C HIS A 140 7.58 -17.41 11.03
N LEU A 141 7.23 -16.13 11.18
CA LEU A 141 5.84 -15.71 11.21
C LEU A 141 5.44 -15.20 9.83
N LEU A 142 4.53 -15.91 9.18
CA LEU A 142 3.94 -15.49 7.92
C LEU A 142 2.67 -14.69 8.22
N VAL A 143 2.62 -13.45 7.78
CA VAL A 143 1.51 -12.53 8.03
C VAL A 143 0.83 -12.23 6.70
N GLU A 144 -0.47 -12.46 6.63
CA GLU A 144 -1.31 -12.09 5.50
C GLU A 144 -1.99 -10.75 5.79
N GLY A 145 -1.58 -9.70 5.08
CA GLY A 145 -2.19 -8.39 5.17
C GLY A 145 -1.28 -7.27 4.70
N TYR A 146 -1.65 -6.04 5.06
CA TYR A 146 -0.87 -4.84 4.83
C TYR A 146 -0.42 -4.23 6.16
N GLY A 147 0.51 -3.28 6.14
CA GLY A 147 1.05 -2.58 7.30
C GLY A 147 2.46 -3.02 7.68
N LEU A 148 3.39 -3.11 6.73
CA LEU A 148 4.79 -3.51 6.99
C LEU A 148 5.44 -2.65 8.09
N SER A 149 5.23 -1.33 8.07
CA SER A 149 5.76 -0.43 9.10
C SER A 149 5.26 -0.78 10.51
N ASP A 150 3.98 -1.13 10.63
CA ASP A 150 3.38 -1.45 11.92
C ASP A 150 3.89 -2.81 12.41
N VAL A 151 4.04 -3.79 11.51
CA VAL A 151 4.59 -5.12 11.83
C VAL A 151 6.04 -5.02 12.31
N MET A 152 6.87 -4.23 11.63
CA MET A 152 8.27 -4.00 12.01
C MET A 152 8.40 -3.30 13.38
N GLY A 153 7.43 -2.47 13.76
CA GLY A 153 7.42 -1.76 15.03
C GLY A 153 6.98 -2.60 16.24
N ILE A 154 6.50 -3.83 16.03
CA ILE A 154 5.99 -4.66 17.13
C ILE A 154 7.15 -5.28 17.92
N PRO A 155 7.18 -5.12 19.25
CA PRO A 155 8.23 -5.69 20.09
C PRO A 155 8.21 -7.22 20.01
N GLY A 156 9.35 -7.80 19.66
CA GLY A 156 9.54 -9.24 19.44
C GLY A 156 9.55 -9.66 17.97
N VAL A 157 9.32 -8.74 17.04
CA VAL A 157 9.58 -8.95 15.60
C VAL A 157 10.96 -8.39 15.26
N ASP A 158 11.73 -9.14 14.46
CA ASP A 158 12.99 -8.65 13.90
C ASP A 158 12.72 -7.83 12.63
N GLY A 159 12.68 -6.51 12.79
CA GLY A 159 12.43 -5.59 11.69
C GLY A 159 13.49 -5.59 10.59
N LEU A 160 14.74 -6.01 10.88
CA LEU A 160 15.82 -5.99 9.88
C LEU A 160 15.68 -7.09 8.82
N HIS A 161 15.08 -8.23 9.20
CA HIS A 161 14.87 -9.38 8.33
C HIS A 161 13.41 -9.55 7.91
N THR A 162 12.53 -8.61 8.25
CA THR A 162 11.13 -8.64 7.82
C THR A 162 11.01 -8.17 6.38
N THR A 163 10.39 -8.96 5.52
CA THR A 163 10.14 -8.64 4.10
C THR A 163 8.64 -8.59 3.81
N SER A 164 8.27 -7.89 2.74
CA SER A 164 6.90 -7.86 2.19
C SER A 164 6.98 -8.10 0.69
N ASN A 165 5.96 -8.74 0.13
CA ASN A 165 5.80 -8.93 -1.31
C ASN A 165 5.21 -7.69 -2.00
N HIS A 166 4.62 -6.76 -1.25
CA HIS A 166 3.95 -5.61 -1.83
C HIS A 166 4.92 -4.45 -2.11
N ILE A 167 5.34 -4.32 -3.36
CA ILE A 167 6.39 -3.37 -3.79
C ILE A 167 6.11 -1.92 -3.39
N ILE A 168 4.88 -1.44 -3.60
CA ILE A 168 4.50 -0.04 -3.30
C ILE A 168 4.49 0.21 -1.77
N GLU A 169 4.28 -0.83 -0.98
CA GLU A 169 4.34 -0.69 0.49
C GLU A 169 5.79 -0.62 0.96
N VAL A 170 6.66 -1.44 0.38
CA VAL A 170 8.11 -1.39 0.63
C VAL A 170 8.69 -0.05 0.20
N GLU A 171 8.28 0.49 -0.94
CA GLU A 171 8.66 1.83 -1.38
C GLU A 171 8.33 2.90 -0.32
N LYS A 172 7.12 2.84 0.25
CA LYS A 172 6.67 3.82 1.27
C LYS A 172 7.38 3.69 2.61
N THR A 173 7.83 2.49 2.97
CA THR A 173 8.38 2.19 4.30
C THR A 173 9.90 2.20 4.32
N LEU A 174 10.53 1.60 3.31
CA LEU A 174 11.99 1.41 3.20
C LEU A 174 12.63 2.23 2.08
N GLY A 175 11.83 2.79 1.16
CA GLY A 175 12.31 3.66 0.08
C GLY A 175 12.51 2.94 -1.26
N ILE A 176 12.96 3.73 -2.25
CA ILE A 176 12.99 3.30 -3.66
C ILE A 176 14.02 2.20 -3.96
N GLU A 177 15.19 2.22 -3.30
CA GLU A 177 16.23 1.20 -3.50
C GLU A 177 15.80 -0.18 -2.97
N ALA A 178 15.08 -0.21 -1.85
CA ALA A 178 14.49 -1.43 -1.32
C ALA A 178 13.43 -1.98 -2.28
N ALA A 179 12.58 -1.10 -2.84
CA ALA A 179 11.59 -1.49 -3.83
C ALA A 179 12.24 -2.02 -5.12
N ARG A 180 13.32 -1.39 -5.59
CA ARG A 180 14.09 -1.84 -6.77
C ARG A 180 14.62 -3.26 -6.58
N PHE A 181 15.25 -3.52 -5.44
CA PHE A 181 15.76 -4.86 -5.12
C PHE A 181 14.62 -5.88 -5.03
N LEU A 182 13.51 -5.51 -4.39
CA LEU A 182 12.33 -6.37 -4.25
C LEU A 182 11.72 -6.76 -5.60
N ILE A 183 11.59 -5.82 -6.55
CA ILE A 183 11.11 -6.11 -7.91
C ILE A 183 11.98 -7.20 -8.56
N ALA A 184 13.30 -7.05 -8.48
CA ALA A 184 14.22 -8.02 -9.06
C ALA A 184 14.15 -9.40 -8.36
N SER A 185 14.04 -9.43 -7.03
CA SER A 185 13.96 -10.68 -6.27
C SER A 185 12.63 -11.41 -6.47
N GLU A 186 11.50 -10.70 -6.49
CA GLU A 186 10.17 -11.28 -6.69
C GLU A 186 10.02 -11.89 -8.08
N VAL A 187 10.43 -11.17 -9.13
CA VAL A 187 10.39 -11.69 -10.50
C VAL A 187 11.32 -12.91 -10.62
N SER A 188 12.51 -12.86 -10.03
CA SER A 188 13.42 -14.00 -10.01
C SER A 188 12.82 -15.21 -9.29
N TYR A 189 12.15 -14.99 -8.16
CA TYR A 189 11.52 -16.04 -7.34
C TYR A 189 10.41 -16.76 -8.12
N ILE A 190 9.50 -16.00 -8.74
CA ILE A 190 8.39 -16.56 -9.53
C ILE A 190 8.93 -17.32 -10.74
N MET A 191 9.86 -16.73 -11.51
CA MET A 191 10.40 -17.37 -12.71
C MET A 191 11.17 -18.66 -12.38
N SER A 192 11.92 -18.66 -11.28
CA SER A 192 12.62 -19.85 -10.80
C SER A 192 11.65 -20.96 -10.37
N ALA A 193 10.51 -20.62 -9.76
CA ALA A 193 9.48 -21.59 -9.40
C ALA A 193 8.86 -22.29 -10.62
N TYR A 194 8.82 -21.62 -11.78
CA TYR A 194 8.40 -22.20 -13.07
C TYR A 194 9.55 -22.85 -13.85
N GLY A 195 10.78 -22.89 -13.31
CA GLY A 195 11.95 -23.47 -13.98
C GLY A 195 12.53 -22.60 -15.11
N ILE A 196 12.17 -21.32 -15.18
CA ILE A 196 12.67 -20.38 -16.19
C ILE A 196 13.92 -19.68 -15.64
N GLY A 197 15.09 -20.03 -16.18
CA GLY A 197 16.36 -19.39 -15.83
C GLY A 197 16.57 -18.08 -16.61
N ILE A 198 16.52 -16.95 -15.91
CA ILE A 198 16.79 -15.61 -16.48
C ILE A 198 18.06 -15.06 -15.84
N ASP A 199 18.98 -14.49 -16.63
CA ASP A 199 20.15 -13.79 -16.08
C ASP A 199 19.70 -12.56 -15.25
N ARG A 200 20.27 -12.42 -14.06
CA ARG A 200 20.03 -11.31 -13.12
C ARG A 200 20.21 -9.95 -13.79
N ARG A 201 21.10 -9.83 -14.78
CA ARG A 201 21.35 -8.57 -15.51
C ARG A 201 20.11 -8.01 -16.19
N HIS A 202 19.25 -8.87 -16.74
CA HIS A 202 17.98 -8.43 -17.35
C HIS A 202 16.99 -7.91 -16.30
N LEU A 203 16.91 -8.60 -15.16
CA LEU A 203 16.03 -8.21 -14.05
C LEU A 203 16.48 -6.90 -13.40
N MET A 204 17.79 -6.70 -13.24
CA MET A 204 18.33 -5.44 -12.74
C MET A 204 17.96 -4.27 -13.66
N LEU A 205 18.19 -4.41 -14.96
CA LEU A 205 17.83 -3.35 -15.93
C LEU A 205 16.32 -3.05 -15.90
N LEU A 206 15.48 -4.07 -15.81
CA LEU A 206 14.03 -3.91 -15.67
C LEU A 206 13.69 -3.12 -14.40
N SER A 207 14.25 -3.50 -13.26
CA SER A 207 14.02 -2.81 -12.00
C SER A 207 14.49 -1.34 -12.03
N ASP A 208 15.66 -1.08 -12.62
CA ASP A 208 16.22 0.27 -12.76
C ASP A 208 15.30 1.17 -13.61
N ILE A 209 14.79 0.65 -14.73
CA ILE A 209 13.84 1.38 -15.60
C ILE A 209 12.53 1.69 -14.86
N MET A 210 12.09 0.81 -13.96
CA MET A 210 10.88 1.05 -13.17
C MET A 210 11.10 2.06 -12.05
N THR A 211 12.33 2.28 -11.57
CA THR A 211 12.60 3.08 -10.36
C THR A 211 13.44 4.35 -10.58
N PHE A 212 14.02 4.58 -11.76
CA PHE A 212 14.96 5.69 -11.98
C PHE A 212 14.40 7.10 -11.72
N LYS A 213 13.08 7.30 -11.80
CA LYS A 213 12.44 8.61 -11.52
C LYS A 213 12.20 8.86 -10.02
N GLY A 214 12.59 7.94 -9.14
CA GLY A 214 12.42 8.08 -7.69
C GLY A 214 11.05 7.63 -7.17
N GLU A 215 10.17 7.13 -8.03
CA GLU A 215 8.92 6.44 -7.69
C GLU A 215 8.83 5.14 -8.50
N VAL A 216 8.13 4.12 -7.99
CA VAL A 216 7.91 2.87 -8.71
C VAL A 216 6.87 3.08 -9.81
N LEU A 217 7.32 3.12 -11.07
CA LEU A 217 6.46 3.27 -12.24
C LEU A 217 6.20 1.92 -12.90
N GLY A 218 4.93 1.54 -12.97
CA GLY A 218 4.50 0.33 -13.68
C GLY A 218 4.63 0.46 -15.20
N ILE A 219 4.82 -0.66 -15.90
CA ILE A 219 4.82 -0.72 -17.38
C ILE A 219 3.36 -0.72 -17.88
N THR A 220 2.67 0.38 -17.63
CA THR A 220 1.29 0.65 -18.06
C THR A 220 1.24 2.01 -18.73
N ARG A 221 0.14 2.35 -19.42
CA ARG A 221 -0.03 3.66 -20.07
C ARG A 221 0.27 4.86 -19.15
N PHE A 222 -0.09 4.75 -17.87
CA PHE A 222 0.12 5.83 -16.89
C PHE A 222 1.59 5.93 -16.46
N GLY A 223 2.28 4.79 -16.33
CA GLY A 223 3.69 4.78 -15.97
C GLY A 223 4.59 5.17 -17.14
N ILE A 224 4.32 4.67 -18.35
CA ILE A 224 5.09 5.01 -19.56
C ILE A 224 4.96 6.51 -19.89
N ALA A 225 3.76 7.09 -19.73
CA ALA A 225 3.54 8.53 -19.88
C ALA A 225 4.36 9.39 -18.91
N LYS A 226 4.71 8.86 -17.74
CA LYS A 226 5.62 9.53 -16.81
C LYS A 226 7.09 9.27 -17.14
N MET A 227 7.43 8.11 -17.71
CA MET A 227 8.82 7.74 -18.04
C MET A 227 9.36 8.50 -19.26
N LYS A 228 8.57 8.60 -20.33
CA LYS A 228 9.00 9.14 -21.62
C LYS A 228 8.21 10.38 -22.03
N GLU A 229 8.88 11.27 -22.74
CA GLU A 229 8.33 12.58 -23.12
C GLU A 229 7.84 12.65 -24.57
N SER A 230 8.27 11.72 -25.46
CA SER A 230 7.86 11.73 -26.88
C SER A 230 6.35 11.47 -27.03
N VAL A 231 5.68 12.39 -27.72
CA VAL A 231 4.24 12.32 -27.99
C VAL A 231 3.93 11.23 -28.99
N LEU A 232 4.73 11.07 -30.05
CA LEU A 232 4.49 10.04 -31.07
C LEU A 232 4.64 8.64 -30.49
N MET A 233 5.62 8.44 -29.61
CA MET A 233 5.78 7.18 -28.91
C MET A 233 4.58 6.89 -28.00
N LEU A 234 4.11 7.87 -27.22
CA LEU A 234 2.92 7.70 -26.37
C LEU A 234 1.66 7.43 -27.18
N ALA A 235 1.45 8.17 -28.26
CA ALA A 235 0.32 7.98 -29.16
C ALA A 235 0.34 6.59 -29.80
N SER A 236 1.51 6.05 -30.14
CA SER A 236 1.65 4.70 -30.70
C SER A 236 1.36 3.56 -29.71
N PHE A 237 1.40 3.83 -28.40
CA PHE A 237 1.16 2.82 -27.36
C PHE A 237 -0.33 2.65 -27.06
N GLU A 238 -0.99 3.67 -26.51
CA GLU A 238 -2.42 3.70 -26.21
C GLU A 238 -2.95 5.14 -26.22
N LYS A 239 -4.27 5.34 -26.34
CA LYS A 239 -4.92 6.66 -26.31
C LYS A 239 -4.34 7.67 -27.30
N THR A 240 -4.24 7.27 -28.56
CA THR A 240 -3.71 8.05 -29.69
C THR A 240 -4.25 9.49 -29.74
N THR A 241 -5.58 9.64 -29.77
CA THR A 241 -6.24 10.94 -29.95
C THR A 241 -5.97 11.87 -28.79
N ASP A 242 -6.06 11.37 -27.55
CA ASP A 242 -5.89 12.17 -26.34
C ASP A 242 -4.48 12.76 -26.30
N HIS A 243 -3.45 11.96 -26.59
CA HIS A 243 -2.06 12.42 -26.58
C HIS A 243 -1.78 13.45 -27.68
N LEU A 244 -2.35 13.28 -28.88
CA LEU A 244 -2.17 14.22 -29.99
C LEU A 244 -2.88 15.56 -29.73
N PHE A 245 -4.11 15.52 -29.22
CA PHE A 245 -4.84 16.75 -28.86
C PHE A 245 -4.18 17.46 -27.68
N ASP A 246 -3.77 16.74 -26.65
CA ASP A 246 -3.05 17.31 -25.49
C ASP A 246 -1.76 18.00 -25.94
N ALA A 247 -0.99 17.37 -26.83
CA ALA A 247 0.22 17.94 -27.39
C ALA A 247 -0.05 19.20 -28.23
N ALA A 248 -1.11 19.20 -29.05
CA ALA A 248 -1.51 20.35 -29.86
C ALA A 248 -1.93 21.55 -28.99
N VAL A 249 -2.75 21.30 -27.95
CA VAL A 249 -3.20 22.33 -27.01
C VAL A 249 -2.02 22.94 -26.25
N HIS A 250 -1.09 22.11 -25.78
CA HIS A 250 0.09 22.56 -25.04
C HIS A 250 1.27 22.98 -25.92
N SER A 251 1.12 22.96 -27.25
CA SER A 251 2.20 23.25 -28.22
C SER A 251 3.50 22.49 -27.92
N ARG A 252 3.39 21.20 -27.58
CA ARG A 252 4.56 20.37 -27.28
C ARG A 252 5.38 20.12 -28.54
N THR A 253 6.70 20.14 -28.40
CA THR A 253 7.63 19.79 -29.49
C THR A 253 8.27 18.45 -29.19
N ASP A 254 8.33 17.57 -30.20
CA ASP A 254 8.96 16.25 -30.09
C ASP A 254 10.33 16.29 -30.77
N ALA A 255 11.37 15.81 -30.08
CA ALA A 255 12.75 15.86 -30.54
C ALA A 255 13.09 14.73 -31.53
N ILE A 256 12.21 13.74 -31.68
CA ILE A 256 12.35 12.60 -32.60
C ILE A 256 13.69 11.87 -32.40
N VAL A 257 13.97 11.45 -31.16
CA VAL A 257 15.25 10.81 -30.78
C VAL A 257 15.06 9.32 -30.45
N GLY A 258 13.88 8.96 -29.96
CA GLY A 258 13.51 7.60 -29.62
C GLY A 258 13.42 6.68 -30.83
N VAL A 259 13.40 5.38 -30.56
CA VAL A 259 13.35 4.35 -31.63
C VAL A 259 12.02 4.40 -32.37
N SER A 260 10.90 4.53 -31.66
CA SER A 260 9.55 4.47 -32.25
C SER A 260 9.27 5.64 -33.19
N GLU A 261 9.51 6.86 -32.75
CA GLU A 261 9.36 8.09 -33.54
C GLU A 261 10.30 8.14 -34.76
N CYS A 262 11.56 7.70 -34.65
CA CYS A 262 12.48 7.59 -35.79
C CYS A 262 11.93 6.65 -36.88
N ILE A 263 11.39 5.50 -36.48
CA ILE A 263 10.79 4.54 -37.41
C ILE A 263 9.55 5.13 -38.09
N ILE A 264 8.68 5.82 -37.35
CA ILE A 264 7.50 6.49 -37.90
C ILE A 264 7.90 7.54 -38.94
N MET A 265 8.99 8.30 -38.68
CA MET A 265 9.48 9.36 -39.55
C MET A 265 10.39 8.86 -40.69
N GLY A 266 10.78 7.58 -40.70
CA GLY A 266 11.69 7.01 -41.70
C GLY A 266 13.15 7.46 -41.56
N ILE A 267 13.58 7.84 -40.34
CA ILE A 267 14.94 8.30 -40.03
C ILE A 267 15.71 7.13 -39.37
N PRO A 268 17.02 6.93 -39.64
CA PRO A 268 17.81 5.90 -38.98
C PRO A 268 17.85 6.09 -37.45
N ILE A 269 17.72 4.99 -36.71
CA ILE A 269 17.70 4.97 -35.23
C ILE A 269 19.10 5.17 -34.64
N ALA A 270 19.21 5.87 -33.51
CA ALA A 270 20.48 6.15 -32.83
C ALA A 270 20.98 5.00 -31.91
N VAL A 271 20.70 3.74 -32.27
CA VAL A 271 21.11 2.55 -31.51
C VAL A 271 21.73 1.53 -32.46
N GLY A 272 22.68 0.73 -31.98
CA GLY A 272 23.38 -0.26 -32.81
C GLY A 272 24.30 0.41 -33.82
N THR A 273 24.08 0.19 -35.11
CA THR A 273 24.92 0.76 -36.19
C THR A 273 24.75 2.27 -36.37
N GLY A 274 23.64 2.85 -35.90
CA GLY A 274 23.38 4.29 -35.99
C GLY A 274 24.00 5.13 -34.87
N ILE A 275 24.71 4.52 -33.91
CA ILE A 275 25.30 5.24 -32.76
C ILE A 275 26.49 6.12 -33.15
N PHE A 276 27.19 5.79 -34.25
CA PHE A 276 28.35 6.53 -34.72
C PHE A 276 28.18 6.93 -36.19
N LYS A 277 28.92 7.96 -36.60
CA LYS A 277 29.00 8.39 -38.00
C LYS A 277 30.36 8.02 -38.56
N LEU A 278 30.37 7.60 -39.83
CA LEU A 278 31.61 7.32 -40.55
C LEU A 278 32.08 8.58 -41.26
N LEU A 279 33.29 9.02 -40.95
CA LEU A 279 33.96 10.07 -41.70
C LEU A 279 34.92 9.40 -42.68
N ARG A 280 34.78 9.74 -43.97
CA ARG A 280 35.76 9.34 -44.96
C ARG A 280 36.99 10.22 -44.80
N GLN A 281 38.16 9.59 -44.65
CA GLN A 281 39.43 10.31 -44.71
C GLN A 281 39.65 10.78 -46.14
N VAL A 282 39.68 12.09 -46.32
CA VAL A 282 39.98 12.77 -47.58
C VAL A 282 41.17 13.67 -47.34
N ASP A 283 42.04 13.82 -48.33
CA ASP A 283 43.14 14.78 -48.26
C ASP A 283 42.55 16.16 -48.01
N GLN A 284 42.99 16.79 -46.91
CA GLN A 284 42.46 18.08 -46.50
C GLN A 284 42.71 19.09 -47.63
N PRO A 285 41.68 19.74 -48.18
CA PRO A 285 41.91 20.79 -49.16
C PRO A 285 42.74 21.88 -48.47
N ALA A 286 43.88 22.24 -49.08
CA ALA A 286 44.66 23.36 -48.60
C ALA A 286 43.75 24.58 -48.51
N LEU A 287 43.54 25.09 -47.29
CA LEU A 287 42.78 26.31 -47.08
C LEU A 287 43.49 27.40 -47.86
N VAL A 288 42.92 27.80 -48.99
CA VAL A 288 43.44 28.91 -49.79
C VAL A 288 43.42 30.13 -48.88
N LYS A 289 44.60 30.61 -48.47
CA LYS A 289 44.73 31.91 -47.81
C LYS A 289 44.08 32.92 -48.74
N ARG A 290 42.94 33.48 -48.33
CA ARG A 290 42.30 34.55 -49.08
C ARG A 290 43.30 35.68 -49.20
N LEU A 291 43.66 36.04 -50.43
CA LEU A 291 44.49 37.21 -50.71
C LEU A 291 43.84 38.44 -50.06
N PRO A 292 44.60 39.29 -49.35
CA PRO A 292 44.06 40.52 -48.78
C PRO A 292 43.45 41.39 -49.90
N LEU A 293 42.34 42.06 -49.60
CA LEU A 293 41.53 42.84 -50.56
C LEU A 293 42.33 43.88 -51.38
N MET A 294 43.46 44.35 -50.86
CA MET A 294 44.38 45.26 -51.55
C MET A 294 45.09 44.64 -52.76
N GLU A 295 45.30 43.32 -52.78
CA GLU A 295 45.99 42.59 -53.86
C GLU A 295 45.01 41.99 -54.89
N GLN A 296 43.70 42.20 -54.72
CA GLN A 296 42.66 41.65 -55.62
C GLN A 296 42.25 42.62 -56.74
N TYR A 297 42.66 43.89 -56.67
CA TYR A 297 42.27 44.96 -57.61
C TYR A 297 43.46 45.71 -58.25
N ALA A 298 44.69 45.18 -58.13
CA ALA A 298 45.87 45.67 -58.85
C ALA A 298 46.07 44.87 -60.14
#